data_AF-A0A180GHL8-F1
#
_entry.id   AF-A0A180GHL8-F1
#
_cell.length_a   1.000
_cell.length_b   1.000
_cell.length_c   1.000
_cell.angle_alpha   90.00
_cell.angle_beta   90.00
_cell.angle_gamma   90.00
#
_symmetry.space_group_name_H-M   'P 1'
#
loop_
_entity.id
_entity.type
_entity.pdbx_description
1 polymer ?
#
loop_
_entity_poly.entity_id
_entity_poly.type
_entity_poly.pdbx_seq_one_letter_code
_entity_poly.pdbx_strand_id
1 'polypeptide(L)'
;MHGKTAPELRKSKNYSITDEQSFSRWMNAVNALGKDQTSANLFIQMLNPATKRKNAKAVVEVKNHILTVEAAQQASLSHPAPDHPADIITPDLFSPINIYMNNIYATHPPNTKYQKKLPVYVHPTNLNCFIPLTAGVAQKWVTSLANGVAGVLLYSPPGRHEV
;
A
#
# COMPACT_ATOMS: atom_id res chain seq x y z
N MET A 1 34.07 -6.49 43.90
CA MET A 1 33.76 -5.79 42.62
C MET A 1 32.50 -6.41 42.03
N HIS A 2 31.37 -5.71 42.07
CA HIS A 2 30.14 -6.19 41.44
C HIS A 2 30.29 -6.01 39.92
N GLY A 3 30.31 -7.12 39.17
CA GLY A 3 30.34 -7.07 37.71
C GLY A 3 29.09 -6.38 37.19
N LYS A 4 29.26 -5.33 36.37
CA LYS A 4 28.14 -4.73 35.63
C LYS A 4 27.51 -5.83 34.77
N THR A 5 26.22 -6.07 34.93
CA THR A 5 25.46 -7.04 34.13
C THR A 5 24.34 -6.30 33.39
N ALA A 6 24.10 -6.68 32.13
CA ALA A 6 22.99 -6.19 31.31
C ALA A 6 21.99 -7.35 31.07
N PRO A 7 21.19 -7.75 32.08
CA PRO A 7 20.33 -8.94 32.02
C PRO A 7 19.19 -8.81 31.00
N GLU A 8 18.82 -7.60 30.60
CA GLU A 8 17.80 -7.33 29.59
C GLU A 8 18.24 -7.66 28.16
N LEU A 9 19.56 -7.69 27.90
CA LEU A 9 20.14 -8.01 26.59
C LEU A 9 20.48 -9.49 26.41
N ARG A 10 20.04 -10.35 27.34
CA ARG A 10 20.24 -11.80 27.24
C ARG A 10 19.48 -12.36 26.03
N LYS A 11 20.05 -13.38 25.38
CA LYS A 11 19.42 -14.07 24.24
C LYS A 11 17.97 -14.50 24.52
N SER A 12 17.67 -14.98 25.74
CA SER A 12 16.32 -15.39 26.13
C SER A 12 15.30 -14.26 26.19
N LYS A 13 15.73 -12.99 26.20
CA LYS A 13 14.88 -11.82 26.17
C LYS A 13 14.52 -11.37 24.76
N ASN A 14 15.13 -11.95 23.72
CA ASN A 14 14.89 -11.61 22.31
C ASN A 14 14.89 -10.09 22.07
N TYR A 15 15.88 -9.39 22.64
CA TYR A 15 15.99 -7.94 22.52
C TYR A 15 16.09 -7.55 21.04
N SER A 16 15.14 -6.75 20.56
CA SER A 16 15.08 -6.30 19.17
C SER A 16 15.87 -5.00 19.02
N ILE A 17 16.80 -4.98 18.06
CA ILE A 17 17.56 -3.80 17.68
C ILE A 17 16.94 -3.29 16.38
N THR A 18 16.16 -2.21 16.48
CA THR A 18 15.36 -1.66 15.36
C THR A 18 15.74 -0.24 14.99
N ASP A 19 16.61 0.39 15.76
CA ASP A 19 17.03 1.79 15.60
C ASP A 19 18.47 1.99 16.11
N GLU A 20 19.01 3.18 15.86
CA GLU A 20 20.37 3.54 16.27
C GLU A 20 20.54 3.52 17.80
N GLN A 21 19.53 3.97 18.55
CA GLN A 21 19.61 4.05 20.00
C GLN A 21 19.72 2.67 20.67
N SER A 22 18.91 1.71 20.20
CA SER A 22 18.95 0.31 20.65
C SER A 22 20.26 -0.37 20.27
N PHE A 23 20.82 -0.03 19.10
CA PHE A 23 22.15 -0.50 18.68
C PHE A 23 23.26 0.06 19.58
N SER A 24 23.30 1.39 19.79
CA SER A 24 24.29 2.03 20.67
C SER A 24 24.19 1.50 22.10
N ARG A 25 22.97 1.26 22.60
CA ARG A 25 22.76 0.65 23.92
C ARG A 25 23.34 -0.77 24.00
N TRP A 26 23.10 -1.61 22.99
CA TRP A 26 23.66 -2.95 22.92
C TRP A 26 25.20 -2.90 22.86
N MET A 27 25.77 -2.04 22.02
CA MET A 27 27.22 -1.89 21.87
C MET A 27 27.88 -1.42 23.17
N ASN A 28 27.29 -0.43 23.85
CA ASN A 28 27.78 0.05 25.14
C ASN A 28 27.74 -1.04 26.22
N ALA A 29 26.71 -1.90 26.20
CA ALA A 29 26.63 -3.02 27.13
C ALA A 29 27.69 -4.09 26.84
N VAL A 30 27.95 -4.42 25.57
CA VAL A 30 29.04 -5.33 25.18
C VAL A 30 30.39 -4.79 25.65
N ASN A 31 30.67 -3.50 25.42
CA ASN A 31 31.90 -2.86 25.87
C ASN A 31 32.02 -2.84 27.40
N ALA A 32 30.94 -2.54 28.12
CA ALA A 32 30.93 -2.51 29.59
C ALA A 32 31.06 -3.89 30.23
N LEU A 33 30.68 -4.96 29.52
CA LEU A 33 30.83 -6.35 29.93
C LEU A 33 32.26 -6.89 29.70
N GLY A 34 33.13 -6.10 29.05
CA GLY A 34 34.50 -6.39 28.62
C GLY A 34 35.41 -7.01 29.67
N LYS A 35 35.19 -8.30 29.95
CA LYS A 35 36.25 -9.27 30.17
C LYS A 35 36.53 -9.89 28.82
N ASP A 36 37.80 -10.14 28.51
CA ASP A 36 38.40 -10.46 27.20
C ASP A 36 37.85 -11.71 26.47
N GLN A 37 36.67 -12.21 26.85
CA GLN A 37 36.01 -13.42 26.36
C GLN A 37 34.51 -13.23 26.06
N THR A 38 34.01 -11.99 25.95
CA THR A 38 32.56 -11.79 25.70
C THR A 38 32.19 -12.05 24.24
N SER A 39 31.73 -13.28 23.95
CA SER A 39 31.14 -13.63 22.65
C SER A 39 29.73 -13.04 22.54
N ALA A 40 29.60 -11.91 21.86
CA ALA A 40 28.32 -11.31 21.49
C ALA A 40 27.90 -11.74 20.08
N ASN A 41 26.61 -12.05 19.89
CA ASN A 41 26.06 -12.42 18.59
C ASN A 41 24.95 -11.45 18.20
N LEU A 42 25.00 -10.95 16.97
CA LEU A 42 23.93 -10.18 16.35
C LEU A 42 23.28 -11.05 15.28
N PHE A 43 21.97 -11.29 15.41
CA PHE A 43 21.20 -12.00 14.40
C PHE A 43 20.44 -10.99 13.55
N ILE A 44 20.73 -10.99 12.23
CA ILE A 44 19.98 -10.19 11.27
C ILE A 44 18.86 -11.05 10.71
N GLN A 45 17.63 -10.74 11.10
CA GLN A 45 16.45 -11.37 10.52
C GLN A 45 15.96 -10.53 9.33
N MET A 46 16.18 -11.03 8.12
CA MET A 46 15.56 -10.46 6.93
C MET A 46 14.27 -11.24 6.62
N LEU A 47 13.14 -10.54 6.50
CA LEU A 47 11.93 -11.15 5.98
C LEU A 47 12.21 -11.69 4.58
N ASN A 48 11.81 -12.94 4.32
CA ASN A 48 11.95 -13.54 3.00
C ASN A 48 11.26 -12.63 1.96
N PRO A 49 11.97 -12.15 0.92
CA PRO A 49 11.38 -11.28 -0.09
C PRO A 49 10.13 -11.88 -0.75
N ALA A 50 10.08 -13.21 -0.91
CA ALA A 50 8.92 -13.90 -1.43
C ALA A 50 7.71 -13.81 -0.49
N THR A 51 7.91 -13.95 0.83
CA THR A 51 6.81 -13.80 1.80
C THR A 51 6.35 -12.35 1.87
N LYS A 52 7.28 -11.39 1.79
CA LYS A 52 6.93 -9.96 1.69
C LYS A 52 6.05 -9.67 0.47
N ARG A 53 6.41 -10.19 -0.72
CA ARG A 53 5.59 -10.04 -1.94
C ARG A 53 4.23 -10.71 -1.81
N LYS A 54 4.17 -11.93 -1.25
CA LYS A 54 2.91 -12.66 -1.02
C LYS A 54 1.98 -11.88 -0.10
N ASN A 55 2.50 -11.35 1.00
CA ASN A 55 1.72 -10.56 1.95
C ASN A 55 1.23 -9.26 1.32
N ALA A 56 2.07 -8.57 0.54
CA ALA A 56 1.66 -7.37 -0.19
C ALA A 56 0.51 -7.68 -1.17
N LYS A 57 0.62 -8.78 -1.93
CA LYS A 57 -0.42 -9.22 -2.85
C LYS A 57 -1.74 -9.53 -2.11
N ALA A 58 -1.68 -10.26 -1.00
CA ALA A 58 -2.86 -10.58 -0.20
C ALA A 58 -3.57 -9.31 0.31
N VAL A 59 -2.82 -8.30 0.75
CA VAL A 59 -3.39 -7.01 1.17
C VAL A 59 -4.13 -6.32 0.00
N VAL A 60 -3.57 -6.38 -1.20
CA VAL A 60 -4.21 -5.82 -2.40
C VAL A 60 -5.46 -6.58 -2.78
N GLU A 61 -5.42 -7.92 -2.74
CA GLU A 61 -6.59 -8.77 -3.01
C GLU A 61 -7.73 -8.50 -2.02
N VAL A 62 -7.43 -8.35 -0.73
CA VAL A 62 -8.42 -7.99 0.30
C VAL A 62 -9.03 -6.61 0.02
N LYS A 63 -8.21 -5.60 -0.32
CA LYS A 63 -8.71 -4.25 -0.65
C LYS A 63 -9.64 -4.27 -1.86
N ASN A 64 -9.25 -4.98 -2.92
CA ASN A 64 -10.07 -5.12 -4.13
C ASN A 64 -11.39 -5.85 -3.82
N HIS A 65 -11.35 -6.89 -2.98
CA HIS A 65 -12.55 -7.60 -2.56
C HIS A 65 -13.51 -6.70 -1.78
N ILE A 66 -13.01 -5.95 -0.78
CA ILE A 66 -13.82 -4.98 -0.02
C ILE A 66 -14.48 -3.98 -0.97
N LEU A 67 -13.72 -3.44 -1.93
CA LEU A 67 -14.24 -2.50 -2.92
C LEU A 67 -15.41 -3.08 -3.73
N THR A 68 -15.30 -4.34 -4.17
CA THR A 68 -16.40 -5.01 -4.90
C THR A 68 -17.60 -5.33 -4.03
N VAL A 69 -17.38 -5.65 -2.75
CA VAL A 69 -18.46 -5.87 -1.77
C VAL A 69 -19.22 -4.58 -1.53
N GLU A 70 -18.52 -3.47 -1.32
CA GLU A 70 -19.15 -2.15 -1.16
C GLU A 70 -19.96 -1.76 -2.40
N ALA A 71 -19.41 -1.98 -3.61
CA ALA A 71 -20.13 -1.70 -4.85
C ALA A 71 -21.41 -2.54 -5.00
N ALA A 72 -21.33 -3.84 -4.70
CA ALA A 72 -22.50 -4.72 -4.70
C ALA A 72 -23.55 -4.27 -3.69
N GLN A 73 -23.14 -3.90 -2.47
CA GLN A 73 -24.06 -3.37 -1.45
C GLN A 73 -24.76 -2.10 -1.91
N GLN A 74 -24.02 -1.14 -2.49
CA GLN A 74 -24.60 0.10 -2.99
C GLN A 74 -25.59 -0.14 -4.14
N ALA A 75 -25.27 -1.06 -5.05
CA ALA A 75 -26.18 -1.45 -6.12
C ALA A 75 -27.44 -2.12 -5.57
N SER A 76 -27.32 -3.05 -4.60
CA SER A 76 -28.46 -3.68 -3.94
C SER A 76 -29.41 -2.70 -3.27
N LEU A 77 -28.91 -1.58 -2.73
CA LEU A 77 -29.76 -0.53 -2.16
C LEU A 77 -30.57 0.23 -3.21
N SER A 78 -30.12 0.24 -4.47
CA SER A 78 -30.75 0.97 -5.58
C SER A 78 -31.72 0.10 -6.39
N HIS A 79 -31.75 -1.21 -6.15
CA HIS A 79 -32.59 -2.17 -6.85
C HIS A 79 -33.73 -2.70 -5.96
N PRO A 80 -34.90 -3.04 -6.54
CA PRO A 80 -35.92 -3.81 -5.84
C PRO A 80 -35.38 -5.14 -5.33
N ALA A 81 -36.03 -5.73 -4.34
CA ALA A 81 -35.67 -7.06 -3.86
C ALA A 81 -35.70 -8.06 -5.05
N PRO A 82 -34.69 -8.94 -5.18
CA PRO A 82 -34.61 -9.86 -6.30
C PRO A 82 -35.74 -10.90 -6.23
N ASP A 83 -36.48 -11.05 -7.33
CA ASP A 83 -37.54 -12.06 -7.48
C ASP A 83 -36.96 -13.47 -7.73
N HIS A 84 -35.73 -13.55 -8.26
CA HIS A 84 -35.03 -14.80 -8.53
C HIS A 84 -33.59 -14.79 -7.99
N PRO A 85 -33.03 -15.92 -7.53
CA PRO A 85 -31.65 -15.97 -7.02
C PRO A 85 -30.58 -15.57 -8.03
N ALA A 86 -30.88 -15.67 -9.33
CA ALA A 86 -29.99 -15.20 -10.40
C ALA A 86 -29.89 -13.66 -10.46
N ASP A 87 -30.85 -12.95 -9.90
CA ASP A 87 -30.89 -11.48 -9.85
C ASP A 87 -30.21 -10.92 -8.59
N ILE A 88 -29.67 -11.79 -7.73
CA ILE A 88 -28.93 -11.36 -6.55
C ILE A 88 -27.64 -10.68 -7.01
N ILE A 89 -27.48 -9.43 -6.60
CA ILE A 89 -26.27 -8.65 -6.86
C ILE A 89 -25.16 -9.14 -5.95
N THR A 90 -24.12 -9.72 -6.54
CA THR A 90 -22.97 -10.27 -5.85
C THR A 90 -21.67 -9.53 -6.20
N PRO A 91 -20.63 -9.57 -5.34
CA PRO A 91 -19.38 -8.85 -5.59
C PRO A 91 -18.66 -9.24 -6.89
N ASP A 92 -18.81 -10.48 -7.35
CA ASP A 92 -18.19 -11.00 -8.58
C ASP A 92 -18.74 -10.38 -9.88
N LEU A 93 -19.90 -9.72 -9.82
CA LEU A 93 -20.42 -8.89 -10.91
C LEU A 93 -19.62 -7.59 -11.10
N PHE A 94 -18.78 -7.22 -10.12
CA PHE A 94 -18.03 -5.97 -10.12
C PHE A 94 -16.54 -6.21 -10.36
N SER A 95 -15.96 -5.33 -11.18
CA SER A 95 -14.52 -5.30 -11.41
C SER A 95 -13.89 -4.13 -10.65
N PRO A 96 -12.87 -4.36 -9.81
CA PRO A 96 -12.12 -3.28 -9.16
C PRO A 96 -11.59 -2.25 -10.17
N ILE A 97 -11.20 -2.71 -11.36
CA ILE A 97 -10.74 -1.84 -12.47
C ILE A 97 -11.85 -0.86 -12.88
N ASN A 98 -13.07 -1.36 -13.09
CA ASN A 98 -14.20 -0.52 -13.51
C ASN A 98 -14.60 0.46 -12.39
N ILE A 99 -14.59 0.01 -11.14
CA ILE A 99 -14.88 0.88 -9.99
C ILE A 99 -13.83 2.00 -9.89
N TYR A 100 -12.54 1.67 -9.96
CA TYR A 100 -11.49 2.69 -9.95
C TYR A 100 -11.58 3.64 -11.14
N MET A 101 -11.94 3.14 -12.33
CA MET A 101 -12.08 3.97 -13.53
C MET A 101 -13.18 5.01 -13.36
N ASN A 102 -14.34 4.58 -12.86
CA ASN A 102 -15.45 5.47 -12.54
C ASN A 102 -15.05 6.51 -11.49
N ASN A 103 -14.34 6.10 -10.44
CA ASN A 103 -13.88 7.01 -9.39
C ASN A 103 -12.87 8.05 -9.92
N ILE A 104 -11.92 7.64 -10.77
CA ILE A 104 -10.96 8.56 -11.40
C ILE A 104 -11.68 9.60 -12.26
N TYR A 105 -12.62 9.16 -13.11
CA TYR A 105 -13.35 10.08 -13.97
C TYR A 105 -14.28 11.02 -13.19
N ALA A 106 -14.95 10.53 -12.15
CA ALA A 106 -15.78 11.35 -11.28
C ALA A 106 -14.96 12.41 -10.53
N THR A 107 -13.73 12.06 -10.12
CA THR A 107 -12.82 12.96 -9.40
C THR A 107 -12.20 14.04 -10.30
N HIS A 108 -12.06 13.76 -11.59
CA HIS A 108 -11.32 14.61 -12.53
C HIS A 108 -12.19 15.03 -13.73
N PRO A 109 -13.20 15.89 -13.53
CA PRO A 109 -14.09 16.30 -14.62
C PRO A 109 -13.33 17.02 -15.76
N PRO A 110 -13.91 17.10 -16.97
CA PRO A 110 -13.34 17.89 -18.05
C PRO A 110 -13.07 19.33 -17.64
N ASN A 111 -11.89 19.85 -17.99
CA ASN A 111 -11.48 21.20 -17.64
C ASN A 111 -11.11 22.00 -18.89
N THR A 112 -11.94 22.97 -19.24
CA THR A 112 -11.81 23.78 -20.46
C THR A 112 -10.54 24.63 -20.52
N LYS A 113 -9.88 24.88 -19.38
CA LYS A 113 -8.58 25.56 -19.30
C LYS A 113 -7.45 24.73 -19.90
N TYR A 114 -7.52 23.40 -19.77
CA TYR A 114 -6.44 22.50 -20.18
C TYR A 114 -6.84 21.64 -21.40
N GLN A 115 -7.99 20.97 -21.32
CA GLN A 115 -8.53 20.14 -22.40
C GLN A 115 -10.07 20.16 -22.34
N LYS A 116 -10.71 20.80 -23.34
CA LYS A 116 -12.17 20.98 -23.35
C LYS A 116 -13.00 19.69 -23.38
N LYS A 117 -12.45 18.61 -23.96
CA LYS A 117 -13.22 17.39 -24.28
C LYS A 117 -12.90 16.18 -23.40
N LEU A 118 -11.86 16.24 -22.57
CA LEU A 118 -11.44 15.09 -21.78
C LEU A 118 -11.34 15.47 -20.31
N PRO A 119 -11.67 14.54 -19.40
CA PRO A 119 -11.21 14.54 -18.01
C PRO A 119 -9.72 14.84 -17.90
N VAL A 120 -9.32 15.64 -16.90
CA VAL A 120 -7.92 16.06 -16.71
C VAL A 120 -7.53 15.93 -15.24
N TYR A 121 -6.42 15.22 -15.00
CA TYR A 121 -5.72 15.34 -13.73
C TYR A 121 -4.84 16.59 -13.74
N VAL A 122 -4.96 17.45 -12.74
CA VAL A 122 -4.11 18.63 -12.55
C VAL A 122 -3.22 18.39 -11.33
N HIS A 123 -1.92 18.62 -11.48
CA HIS A 123 -0.98 18.41 -10.39
C HIS A 123 -1.29 19.38 -9.23
N PRO A 124 -1.39 18.89 -7.98
CA PRO A 124 -1.87 19.69 -6.86
C PRO A 124 -0.97 20.88 -6.52
N THR A 125 0.34 20.79 -6.79
CA THR A 125 1.31 21.85 -6.50
C THR A 125 1.77 22.63 -7.72
N ASN A 126 1.44 22.18 -8.94
CA ASN A 126 1.85 22.86 -10.18
C ASN A 126 0.71 22.85 -11.19
N LEU A 127 -0.03 23.95 -11.26
CA LEU A 127 -1.22 24.07 -12.11
C LEU A 127 -0.89 24.03 -13.62
N ASN A 128 0.37 24.18 -14.02
CA ASN A 128 0.78 24.02 -15.42
C ASN A 128 1.09 22.56 -15.78
N CYS A 129 1.19 21.67 -14.79
CA CYS A 129 1.37 20.24 -14.99
C CYS A 129 0.02 19.53 -14.94
N PHE A 130 -0.40 18.96 -16.07
CA PHE A 130 -1.63 18.20 -16.15
C PHE A 130 -1.47 16.95 -17.02
N ILE A 131 -2.39 16.01 -16.83
CA ILE A 131 -2.46 14.75 -17.60
C ILE A 131 -3.88 14.62 -18.14
N PRO A 132 -4.08 14.69 -19.47
CA PRO A 132 -5.35 14.32 -20.09
C PRO A 132 -5.63 12.83 -19.84
N LEU A 133 -6.78 12.54 -19.26
CA LEU A 133 -7.18 11.17 -18.92
C LEU A 133 -7.88 10.51 -20.11
N THR A 134 -7.08 10.17 -21.12
CA THR A 134 -7.54 9.28 -22.19
C THR A 134 -7.85 7.89 -21.63
N ALA A 135 -8.60 7.07 -22.37
CA ALA A 135 -8.90 5.69 -21.97
C ALA A 135 -7.62 4.90 -21.62
N GLY A 136 -6.56 5.04 -22.42
CA GLY A 136 -5.28 4.35 -22.17
C GLY A 136 -4.54 4.83 -20.92
N VAL A 137 -4.59 6.14 -20.62
CA VAL A 137 -3.97 6.70 -19.40
C VAL A 137 -4.75 6.26 -18.16
N ALA A 138 -6.08 6.39 -18.20
CA ALA A 138 -6.94 5.93 -17.12
C ALA A 138 -6.76 4.42 -16.88
N GLN A 139 -6.71 3.60 -17.94
CA GLN A 139 -6.48 2.16 -17.84
C GLN A 139 -5.16 1.82 -17.14
N LYS A 140 -4.06 2.49 -17.52
CA LYS A 140 -2.76 2.28 -16.84
C LYS A 140 -2.82 2.65 -15.36
N TRP A 141 -3.53 3.73 -15.02
CA TRP A 141 -3.69 4.16 -13.64
C TRP A 141 -4.51 3.15 -12.82
N VAL A 142 -5.70 2.77 -13.28
CA VAL A 142 -6.56 1.81 -12.57
C VAL A 142 -5.90 0.45 -12.42
N THR A 143 -5.16 -0.02 -13.42
CA THR A 143 -4.40 -1.26 -13.32
C THR A 143 -3.29 -1.15 -12.27
N SER A 144 -2.59 -0.01 -12.21
CA SER A 144 -1.57 0.22 -11.18
C SER A 144 -2.16 0.29 -9.77
N LEU A 145 -3.35 0.88 -9.62
CA LEU A 145 -4.12 0.90 -8.37
C LEU A 145 -4.53 -0.51 -7.93
N ALA A 146 -5.17 -1.25 -8.83
CA ALA A 146 -5.65 -2.60 -8.56
C ALA A 146 -4.51 -3.58 -8.27
N ASN A 147 -3.28 -3.28 -8.72
CA ASN A 147 -2.07 -4.04 -8.41
C ASN A 147 -1.31 -3.54 -7.17
N GLY A 148 -1.77 -2.44 -6.55
CA GLY A 148 -1.14 -1.86 -5.37
C GLY A 148 0.27 -1.32 -5.61
N VAL A 149 0.53 -0.75 -6.79
CA VAL A 149 1.82 -0.14 -7.12
C VAL A 149 2.11 1.00 -6.12
N ALA A 150 3.30 0.98 -5.53
CA ALA A 150 3.70 1.97 -4.53
C ALA A 150 3.64 3.40 -5.10
N GLY A 151 3.06 4.33 -4.33
CA GLY A 151 2.92 5.74 -4.72
C GLY A 151 1.72 6.05 -5.63
N VAL A 152 1.00 5.03 -6.10
CA VAL A 152 -0.21 5.21 -6.91
C VAL A 152 -1.43 5.21 -6.00
N LEU A 153 -2.20 6.30 -6.03
CA LEU A 153 -3.44 6.51 -5.26
C LEU A 153 -4.53 7.04 -6.18
N LEU A 154 -5.78 7.09 -5.70
CA LEU A 154 -6.90 7.66 -6.47
C LEU A 154 -6.63 9.10 -6.93
N TYR A 155 -5.82 9.84 -6.17
CA TYR A 155 -5.45 11.24 -6.44
C TYR A 155 -3.97 11.40 -6.85
N SER A 156 -3.24 10.30 -7.02
CA SER A 156 -1.82 10.29 -7.38
C SER A 156 -1.61 9.30 -8.53
N PRO A 157 -1.51 9.78 -9.79
CA PRO A 157 -1.31 8.90 -10.94
C PRO A 157 0.04 8.19 -10.87
N PRO A 158 0.21 7.09 -11.64
CA PRO A 158 1.52 6.50 -11.82
C PRO A 158 2.51 7.56 -12.32
N GLY A 159 3.72 7.53 -11.77
CA GLY A 159 4.82 8.35 -12.29
C GLY A 159 4.98 8.10 -13.79
N ARG A 160 5.39 9.13 -14.54
CA ARG A 160 5.82 8.91 -15.92
C ARG A 160 7.02 7.97 -15.86
N HIS A 161 6.83 6.72 -16.27
CA HIS A 161 7.95 5.88 -16.63
C HIS A 161 8.61 6.54 -17.85
N GLU A 162 9.71 7.25 -17.61
CA GLU A 162 10.70 7.49 -18.65
C GLU A 162 11.22 6.11 -19.06
N VAL A 163 10.98 5.76 -20.32
CA VAL A 163 11.62 4.64 -21.01
C VAL A 163 12.90 5.16 -21.63
#